data_AF-A0A7S1GKN5-F1
#
_entry.id   AF-A0A7S1GKN5-F1
#
_cell.length_a   1.000
_cell.length_b   1.000
_cell.length_c   1.000
_cell.angle_alpha   90.00
_cell.angle_beta   90.00
_cell.angle_gamma   90.00
#
_symmetry.space_group_name_H-M   'P 1'
#
loop_
_entity.id
_entity.type
_entity.pdbx_description
1 polymer ?
#
loop_
_entity_poly.entity_id
_entity_poly.type
_entity_poly.pdbx_seq_one_letter_code
_entity_poly.pdbx_strand_id
1 'polypeptide(L)'
;LFQSPYSKIYLPTFVCRIVQATLKSGLHPSSPYGFAVFGTILCVLGKVDEGYQYGVLAVRLLDALGAVSLESIVTLAVQATIFHWKVHYKDALSPLWNGYKSGMETGHPDHAFANAVSWSVLSYCSGTKLPELSRQLDDLCRGAKEYNQTMALMSLQTLHQLVMNLMGLANDPLTLRGEAFDPGTTMDNDEQHQQSPQFKQQSRKRDTNPDMSLDIVLLRRRLELAYLLHSAKLEELMLEFESIKDQGGSDDSKSHVSHVREVFVSALCYMRLARSKGRYKKAAKKLIALMSKYCQRGAVSCNHMLLILQAEQESMLAASNKPGKNNHNHSNVDGNTNNNKSIRRIPSGVRSSPSSASSSSSRRRLHDRAIAAAAKEGFLGDEALANELAGDLSLRQNDPGNAKRYYLRAFGLYQEWGAKAKVQQLIASHG
;
A
#
# COMPACT_ATOMS: atom_id res chain seq x y z
N LEU A 1 5.81 3.24 22.74
CA LEU A 1 6.48 4.57 22.71
C LEU A 1 6.06 5.48 21.54
N PHE A 2 5.47 4.99 20.44
CA PHE A 2 5.21 5.78 19.23
C PHE A 2 3.81 6.42 19.11
N GLN A 3 2.90 6.23 20.07
CA GLN A 3 1.48 6.61 19.92
C GLN A 3 0.93 7.58 20.97
N SER A 4 1.78 8.10 21.87
CA SER A 4 1.36 9.23 22.72
C SER A 4 1.47 10.54 21.93
N PRO A 5 0.52 11.48 21.99
CA PRO A 5 0.68 12.81 21.37
C PRO A 5 1.95 13.52 21.90
N TYR A 6 2.38 13.22 23.12
CA TYR A 6 3.65 13.67 23.67
C TYR A 6 4.87 13.03 22.98
N SER A 7 4.77 11.78 22.51
CA SER A 7 5.85 11.13 21.77
C SER A 7 6.16 11.84 20.44
N LYS A 8 5.18 12.41 19.74
CA LYS A 8 5.42 13.10 18.47
C LYS A 8 6.27 14.36 18.62
N ILE A 9 6.18 15.06 19.76
CA ILE A 9 6.95 16.28 20.04
C ILE A 9 8.28 15.95 20.74
N TYR A 10 8.28 15.00 21.68
CA TYR A 10 9.46 14.70 22.47
C TYR A 10 10.39 13.68 21.81
N LEU A 11 9.89 12.75 20.99
CA LEU A 11 10.73 11.72 20.36
C LEU A 11 11.83 12.34 19.48
N PRO A 12 11.56 13.32 18.58
CA PRO A 12 12.63 13.93 17.81
C PRO A 12 13.68 14.61 18.70
N THR A 13 13.25 15.32 19.73
CA THR A 13 14.15 16.01 20.66
C THR A 13 15.00 15.02 21.46
N PHE A 14 14.38 13.95 21.96
CA PHE A 14 15.04 12.89 22.72
C PHE A 14 16.07 12.15 21.86
N VAL A 15 15.71 11.77 20.64
CA VAL A 15 16.59 11.08 19.70
C VAL A 15 17.76 11.96 19.29
N CYS A 16 17.52 13.24 18.99
CA CYS A 16 18.58 14.20 18.72
C CYS A 16 19.55 14.33 19.91
N ARG A 17 19.07 14.27 21.16
CA ARG A 17 19.94 14.26 22.34
C ARG A 17 20.78 12.99 22.45
N ILE A 18 20.22 11.80 22.16
CA ILE A 18 21.00 10.54 22.12
C ILE A 18 22.13 10.64 21.08
N VAL A 19 21.81 11.11 19.87
CA VAL A 19 22.80 11.27 18.80
C VAL A 19 23.87 12.30 19.20
N GLN A 20 23.48 13.46 19.74
CA GLN A 20 24.43 14.47 20.20
C GLN A 20 25.34 13.97 21.33
N ALA A 21 24.78 13.26 22.31
CA ALA A 21 25.55 12.66 23.40
C ALA A 21 26.54 11.61 22.87
N THR A 22 26.11 10.78 21.91
CA THR A 22 26.97 9.78 21.26
C THR A 22 28.14 10.45 20.53
N LEU A 23 27.88 11.55 19.80
CA LEU A 23 28.90 12.28 19.06
C LEU A 23 29.88 13.03 19.97
N LYS A 24 29.44 13.48 21.16
CA LYS A 24 30.27 14.24 22.11
C LYS A 24 31.07 13.34 23.05
N SER A 25 30.45 12.25 23.51
CA SER A 25 30.97 11.44 24.63
C SER A 25 31.36 10.02 24.21
N GLY A 26 31.21 9.66 22.93
CA GLY A 26 31.52 8.33 22.40
C GLY A 26 30.32 7.39 22.38
N LEU A 27 30.57 6.15 21.95
CA LEU A 27 29.53 5.13 21.77
C LEU A 27 29.00 4.61 23.11
N HIS A 28 27.68 4.46 23.20
CA HIS A 28 26.97 3.84 24.31
C HIS A 28 26.11 2.68 23.76
N PRO A 29 25.78 1.64 24.55
CA PRO A 29 24.89 0.56 24.08
C PRO A 29 23.57 1.02 23.48
N SER A 30 23.04 2.20 23.84
CA SER A 30 21.82 2.79 23.25
C SER A 30 22.02 3.60 21.96
N SER A 31 23.27 3.85 21.56
CA SER A 31 23.59 4.59 20.33
C SER A 31 22.99 3.98 19.06
N PRO A 32 22.98 2.64 18.84
CA PRO A 32 22.33 2.02 17.68
C PRO A 32 20.87 2.45 17.53
N TYR A 33 20.10 2.40 18.63
CA TYR A 33 18.70 2.82 18.63
C TYR A 33 18.54 4.31 18.31
N GLY A 34 19.40 5.17 18.88
CA GLY A 34 19.42 6.60 18.58
C GLY A 34 19.59 6.88 17.08
N PHE A 35 20.56 6.22 16.43
CA PHE A 35 20.78 6.37 14.99
C PHE A 35 19.67 5.77 14.14
N ALA A 36 19.10 4.62 14.53
CA ALA A 36 17.98 4.01 13.83
C ALA A 36 16.77 4.97 13.79
N VAL A 37 16.33 5.47 14.95
CA VAL A 37 15.17 6.38 15.00
C VAL A 37 15.47 7.73 14.35
N PHE A 38 16.72 8.21 14.43
CA PHE A 38 17.12 9.42 13.70
C PHE A 38 17.00 9.21 12.17
N GLY A 39 17.42 8.04 11.69
CA GLY A 39 17.23 7.63 10.29
C GLY A 39 15.75 7.59 9.89
N THR A 40 14.87 7.06 10.75
CA THR A 40 13.41 7.08 10.54
C THR A 40 12.88 8.50 10.37
N ILE A 41 13.30 9.43 11.23
CA ILE A 41 12.88 10.84 11.15
C ILE A 41 13.32 11.46 9.82
N LEU A 42 14.55 11.20 9.37
CA LEU A 42 15.04 11.68 8.08
C LEU A 42 14.19 11.13 6.92
N CYS A 43 13.84 9.84 6.94
CA CYS A 43 12.94 9.25 5.95
C CYS A 43 11.55 9.92 5.94
N VAL A 44 10.97 10.21 7.12
CA VAL A 44 9.69 10.94 7.24
C VAL A 44 9.79 12.35 6.64
N LEU A 45 10.93 13.04 6.83
CA LEU A 45 11.21 14.34 6.23
C LEU A 45 11.55 14.26 4.73
N GLY A 46 11.57 13.06 4.15
CA GLY A 46 11.85 12.82 2.73
C GLY A 46 13.34 12.72 2.37
N LYS A 47 14.23 12.73 3.37
CA LYS A 47 15.69 12.54 3.26
C LYS A 47 16.04 11.05 3.36
N VAL A 48 15.59 10.30 2.35
CA VAL A 48 15.63 8.83 2.36
C VAL A 48 17.06 8.29 2.27
N ASP A 49 17.92 8.91 1.47
CA ASP A 49 19.31 8.46 1.31
C ASP A 49 20.10 8.60 2.61
N GLU A 50 19.97 9.75 3.28
CA GLU A 50 20.59 9.97 4.58
C GLU A 50 19.98 9.06 5.64
N GLY A 51 18.66 8.92 5.66
CA GLY A 51 17.98 7.98 6.57
C GLY A 51 18.47 6.55 6.41
N TYR A 52 18.70 6.10 5.17
CA TYR A 52 19.26 4.80 4.86
C TYR A 52 20.69 4.63 5.41
N GLN A 53 21.56 5.63 5.23
CA GLN A 53 22.92 5.61 5.79
C GLN A 53 22.91 5.47 7.32
N TYR A 54 22.00 6.18 8.01
CA TYR A 54 21.84 6.03 9.46
C TYR A 54 21.27 4.67 9.88
N GLY A 55 20.38 4.09 9.08
CA GLY A 55 19.92 2.71 9.31
C GLY A 55 21.04 1.69 9.19
N VAL A 56 21.90 1.81 8.16
CA VAL A 56 23.08 0.96 7.99
C VAL A 56 24.05 1.13 9.15
N LEU A 57 24.31 2.38 9.59
CA LEU A 57 25.13 2.67 10.74
C LEU A 57 24.56 2.03 12.03
N ALA A 58 23.25 2.13 12.24
CA ALA A 58 22.60 1.56 13.41
C ALA A 58 22.79 0.04 13.49
N VAL A 59 22.59 -0.70 12.39
CA VAL A 59 22.82 -2.15 12.34
C VAL A 59 24.29 -2.49 12.61
N ARG A 60 25.23 -1.79 11.98
CA ARG A 60 26.67 -2.02 12.21
C ARG A 60 27.08 -1.78 13.66
N LEU A 61 26.55 -0.75 14.30
CA LEU A 61 26.83 -0.45 15.70
C LEU A 61 26.18 -1.45 16.66
N LEU A 62 24.99 -1.96 16.32
CA LEU A 62 24.34 -3.01 17.08
C LEU A 62 25.24 -4.25 17.17
N ASP A 63 25.78 -4.69 16.03
CA ASP A 63 26.70 -5.83 15.95
C ASP A 63 28.02 -5.54 16.69
N ALA A 64 28.63 -4.37 16.43
CA ALA A 64 29.92 -4.01 17.01
C ALA A 64 29.90 -3.85 18.54
N LEU A 65 28.76 -3.44 19.11
CA LEU A 65 28.60 -3.27 20.55
C LEU A 65 28.05 -4.52 21.24
N GLY A 66 27.65 -5.56 20.50
CA GLY A 66 27.01 -6.75 21.06
C GLY A 66 25.73 -6.42 21.85
N ALA A 67 25.00 -5.38 21.46
CA ALA A 67 23.85 -4.85 22.20
C ALA A 67 22.57 -5.66 21.94
N VAL A 68 22.60 -6.96 22.25
CA VAL A 68 21.54 -7.95 21.96
C VAL A 68 20.16 -7.51 22.47
N SER A 69 20.09 -6.85 23.64
CA SER A 69 18.82 -6.35 24.20
C SER A 69 18.12 -5.30 23.33
N LEU A 70 18.82 -4.67 22.38
CA LEU A 70 18.26 -3.69 21.45
C LEU A 70 18.06 -4.25 20.04
N GLU A 71 18.42 -5.50 19.78
CA GLU A 71 18.36 -6.08 18.44
C GLU A 71 16.94 -6.04 17.87
N SER A 72 15.95 -6.45 18.67
CA SER A 72 14.54 -6.45 18.25
C SER A 72 14.03 -5.06 17.86
N ILE A 73 14.29 -4.04 18.69
CA ILE A 73 13.79 -2.67 18.46
C ILE A 73 14.55 -1.95 17.35
N VAL A 74 15.87 -2.16 17.24
CA VAL A 74 16.68 -1.58 16.15
C VAL A 74 16.29 -2.22 14.82
N THR A 75 16.15 -3.54 14.78
CA THR A 75 15.69 -4.28 13.59
C THR A 75 14.34 -3.78 13.13
N LEU A 76 13.38 -3.64 14.04
CA LEU A 76 12.07 -3.08 13.73
C LEU A 76 12.19 -1.69 13.10
N ALA A 77 12.92 -0.78 13.76
CA ALA A 77 13.05 0.60 13.31
C ALA A 77 13.64 0.67 11.89
N VAL A 78 14.74 -0.05 11.62
CA VAL A 78 15.39 0.00 10.30
C VAL A 78 14.58 -0.72 9.23
N GLN A 79 14.08 -1.93 9.48
CA GLN A 79 13.40 -2.73 8.47
C GLN A 79 12.03 -2.14 8.11
N ALA A 80 11.23 -1.81 9.13
CA ALA A 80 9.85 -1.36 8.92
C ALA A 80 9.76 0.08 8.42
N THR A 81 10.79 0.91 8.62
CA THR A 81 10.68 2.36 8.34
C THR A 81 11.76 2.98 7.45
N ILE A 82 12.87 2.28 7.21
CA ILE A 82 14.01 2.80 6.46
C ILE A 82 14.34 1.91 5.25
N PHE A 83 14.69 0.65 5.48
CA PHE A 83 15.27 -0.20 4.46
C PHE A 83 14.30 -0.54 3.33
N HIS A 84 12.99 -0.63 3.60
CA HIS A 84 11.99 -0.85 2.56
C HIS A 84 11.99 0.22 1.45
N TRP A 85 12.60 1.40 1.67
CA TRP A 85 12.80 2.42 0.64
C TRP A 85 13.94 2.13 -0.33
N LYS A 86 14.81 1.16 -0.04
CA LYS A 86 16.05 0.89 -0.79
C LYS A 86 16.34 -0.61 -1.00
N VAL A 87 15.70 -1.46 -0.23
CA VAL A 87 15.94 -2.91 -0.15
C VAL A 87 14.65 -3.63 -0.51
N HIS A 88 14.79 -4.79 -1.15
CA HIS A 88 13.65 -5.58 -1.55
C HIS A 88 12.89 -6.13 -0.33
N TYR A 89 11.56 -6.24 -0.41
CA TYR A 89 10.73 -6.68 0.72
C TYR A 89 11.11 -8.08 1.24
N LYS A 90 11.50 -8.98 0.33
CA LYS A 90 11.94 -10.34 0.69
C LYS A 90 13.20 -10.34 1.56
N ASP A 91 14.11 -9.40 1.35
CA ASP A 91 15.37 -9.33 2.11
C ASP A 91 15.14 -8.83 3.54
N ALA A 92 14.02 -8.17 3.81
CA ALA A 92 13.63 -7.73 5.15
C ALA A 92 12.94 -8.84 5.97
N LEU A 93 12.46 -9.92 5.34
CA LEU A 93 11.71 -10.98 6.02
C LEU A 93 12.57 -11.73 7.05
N SER A 94 13.78 -12.16 6.67
CA SER A 94 14.65 -12.88 7.61
C SER A 94 15.09 -11.99 8.78
N PRO A 95 15.56 -10.75 8.58
CA PRO A 95 15.86 -9.83 9.67
C PRO A 95 14.67 -9.60 10.59
N LEU A 96 13.47 -9.31 10.07
CA LEU A 96 12.28 -9.10 10.90
C LEU A 96 11.93 -10.35 11.72
N TRP A 97 12.06 -11.55 11.15
CA TRP A 97 11.85 -12.79 11.89
C TRP A 97 12.87 -12.99 13.01
N ASN A 98 14.13 -12.65 12.77
CA ASN A 98 15.16 -12.67 13.81
C ASN A 98 14.89 -11.62 14.89
N GLY A 99 14.42 -10.43 14.52
CA GLY A 99 13.97 -9.40 15.45
C GLY A 99 12.78 -9.85 16.31
N TYR A 100 11.85 -10.63 15.75
CA TYR A 100 10.79 -11.30 16.51
C TYR A 100 11.39 -12.25 17.55
N LYS A 101 12.24 -13.19 17.14
CA LYS A 101 12.88 -14.16 18.05
C LYS A 101 13.68 -13.50 19.16
N SER A 102 14.57 -12.57 18.80
CA SER A 102 15.40 -11.83 19.74
C SER A 102 14.55 -11.04 20.75
N GLY A 103 13.43 -10.44 20.31
CA GLY A 103 12.49 -9.79 21.21
C GLY A 103 11.84 -10.77 22.21
N MET A 104 11.45 -11.96 21.76
CA MET A 104 10.91 -12.99 22.64
C MET A 104 11.96 -13.51 23.65
N GLU A 105 13.18 -13.77 23.19
CA GLU A 105 14.29 -14.28 24.01
C GLU A 105 14.79 -13.26 25.04
N THR A 106 14.74 -11.96 24.71
CA THR A 106 15.21 -10.89 25.60
C THR A 106 14.11 -10.29 26.49
N GLY A 107 12.89 -10.82 26.45
CA GLY A 107 11.78 -10.36 27.30
C GLY A 107 11.10 -9.07 26.83
N HIS A 108 11.12 -8.79 25.53
CA HIS A 108 10.48 -7.64 24.89
C HIS A 108 9.41 -8.09 23.88
N PRO A 109 8.28 -8.67 24.33
CA PRO A 109 7.23 -9.16 23.45
C PRO A 109 6.58 -8.05 22.61
N ASP A 110 6.53 -6.81 23.11
CA ASP A 110 6.03 -5.67 22.36
C ASP A 110 6.87 -5.38 21.10
N HIS A 111 8.20 -5.42 21.22
CA HIS A 111 9.11 -5.30 20.08
C HIS A 111 9.03 -6.53 19.17
N ALA A 112 8.94 -7.72 19.75
CA ALA A 112 8.84 -8.96 19.00
C ALA A 112 7.60 -8.93 18.08
N PHE A 113 6.42 -8.72 18.64
CA PHE A 113 5.18 -8.77 17.88
C PHE A 113 5.04 -7.59 16.90
N ALA A 114 5.68 -6.44 17.15
CA ALA A 114 5.78 -5.39 16.16
C ALA A 114 6.64 -5.80 14.94
N ASN A 115 7.72 -6.57 15.15
CA ASN A 115 8.47 -7.19 14.05
C ASN A 115 7.59 -8.22 13.31
N ALA A 116 6.84 -9.05 14.03
CA ALA A 116 5.94 -10.04 13.43
C ALA A 116 4.86 -9.38 12.55
N VAL A 117 4.27 -8.27 12.99
CA VAL A 117 3.30 -7.50 12.18
C VAL A 117 3.95 -6.99 10.89
N SER A 118 5.13 -6.38 11.00
CA SER A 118 5.87 -5.85 9.84
C SER A 118 6.24 -6.96 8.86
N TRP A 119 6.71 -8.09 9.39
CA TRP A 119 7.02 -9.30 8.63
C TRP A 119 5.78 -9.83 7.90
N SER A 120 4.64 -9.89 8.58
CA SER A 120 3.39 -10.41 8.03
C SER A 120 2.88 -9.57 6.88
N VAL A 121 2.91 -8.24 7.03
CA VAL A 121 2.57 -7.30 5.97
C VAL A 121 3.49 -7.47 4.77
N LEU A 122 4.80 -7.62 5.00
CA LEU A 122 5.77 -7.80 3.92
C LEU A 122 5.64 -9.16 3.23
N SER A 123 5.36 -10.23 3.96
CA SER A 123 5.09 -11.55 3.40
C SER A 123 3.88 -11.50 2.46
N TYR A 124 2.79 -10.85 2.89
CA TYR A 124 1.63 -10.61 2.03
C TYR A 124 2.01 -9.81 0.77
N CYS A 125 2.69 -8.67 0.96
CA CYS A 125 3.04 -7.79 -0.15
C CYS A 125 4.07 -8.42 -1.11
N SER A 126 4.89 -9.36 -0.64
CA SER A 126 5.92 -10.04 -1.44
C SER A 126 5.42 -11.25 -2.23
N GLY A 127 4.11 -11.53 -2.17
CA GLY A 127 3.49 -12.63 -2.91
C GLY A 127 3.68 -14.01 -2.26
N THR A 128 3.92 -14.09 -0.94
CA THR A 128 3.87 -15.38 -0.23
C THR A 128 2.52 -16.06 -0.48
N LYS A 129 2.54 -17.37 -0.74
CA LYS A 129 1.32 -18.16 -0.98
C LYS A 129 0.38 -18.03 0.22
N LEU A 130 -0.86 -17.62 -0.04
CA LEU A 130 -1.84 -17.28 0.97
C LEU A 130 -2.12 -18.41 1.99
N PRO A 131 -2.19 -19.71 1.59
CA PRO A 131 -2.37 -20.79 2.56
C PRO A 131 -1.23 -20.91 3.57
N GLU A 132 0.03 -20.73 3.12
CA GLU A 132 1.18 -20.78 4.02
C GLU A 132 1.21 -19.55 4.94
N LEU A 133 0.92 -18.37 4.38
CA LEU A 133 0.83 -17.16 5.18
C LEU A 133 -0.30 -17.22 6.21
N SER A 134 -1.45 -17.81 5.87
CA SER A 134 -2.58 -17.98 6.79
C SER A 134 -2.19 -18.81 8.02
N ARG A 135 -1.45 -19.92 7.82
CA ARG A 135 -0.95 -20.75 8.92
C ARG A 135 0.00 -19.99 9.85
N GLN A 136 0.92 -19.22 9.27
CA GLN A 136 1.88 -18.41 10.03
C GLN A 136 1.19 -17.28 10.79
N LEU A 137 0.17 -16.65 10.20
CA LEU A 137 -0.63 -15.62 10.84
C LEU A 137 -1.43 -16.17 12.03
N ASP A 138 -2.01 -17.35 11.88
CA ASP A 138 -2.75 -18.04 12.96
C ASP A 138 -1.84 -18.31 14.18
N ASP A 139 -0.64 -18.84 13.95
CA ASP A 139 0.38 -19.05 14.99
C ASP A 139 0.75 -17.72 15.70
N LEU A 140 0.99 -16.66 14.92
CA LEU A 140 1.32 -15.33 15.43
C LEU A 140 0.16 -14.69 16.20
N CYS A 141 -1.09 -14.87 15.77
CA CYS A 141 -2.28 -14.41 16.47
C CYS A 141 -2.40 -15.07 17.84
N ARG A 142 -2.22 -16.41 17.91
CA ARG A 142 -2.24 -17.12 19.21
C ARG A 142 -1.15 -16.60 20.15
N GLY A 143 0.08 -16.45 19.65
CA GLY A 143 1.17 -15.89 20.42
C GLY A 143 0.87 -14.46 20.90
N ALA A 144 0.37 -13.59 20.03
CA ALA A 144 0.07 -12.21 20.39
C ALA A 144 -1.00 -12.13 21.48
N LYS A 145 -1.99 -13.04 21.45
CA LYS A 145 -3.01 -13.18 22.48
C LYS A 145 -2.42 -13.67 23.81
N GLU A 146 -1.59 -14.70 23.78
CA GLU A 146 -0.94 -15.27 24.97
C GLU A 146 -0.07 -14.24 25.71
N TYR A 147 0.66 -13.42 24.95
CA TYR A 147 1.54 -12.37 25.49
C TYR A 147 0.83 -11.02 25.71
N ASN A 148 -0.50 -10.96 25.63
CA ASN A 148 -1.33 -9.76 25.83
C ASN A 148 -0.92 -8.56 24.94
N GLN A 149 -0.53 -8.83 23.69
CA GLN A 149 -0.14 -7.81 22.72
C GLN A 149 -1.33 -7.36 21.88
N THR A 150 -2.29 -6.66 22.48
CA THR A 150 -3.58 -6.31 21.87
C THR A 150 -3.46 -5.61 20.51
N MET A 151 -2.58 -4.61 20.39
CA MET A 151 -2.43 -3.85 19.13
C MET A 151 -1.82 -4.69 18.00
N ALA A 152 -0.86 -5.55 18.34
CA ALA A 152 -0.26 -6.45 17.37
C ALA A 152 -1.24 -7.56 16.96
N LEU A 153 -1.96 -8.14 17.94
CA LEU A 153 -3.02 -9.11 17.72
C LEU A 153 -4.05 -8.56 16.73
N MET A 154 -4.57 -7.36 16.99
CA MET A 154 -5.53 -6.69 16.12
C MET A 154 -4.98 -6.51 14.68
N SER A 155 -3.73 -6.06 14.54
CA SER A 155 -3.09 -5.89 13.23
C SER A 155 -2.91 -7.22 12.49
N LEU A 156 -2.57 -8.29 13.20
CA LEU A 156 -2.40 -9.64 12.65
C LEU A 156 -3.74 -10.25 12.24
N GLN A 157 -4.76 -10.18 13.10
CA GLN A 157 -6.09 -10.72 12.84
C GLN A 157 -6.75 -10.06 11.63
N THR A 158 -6.65 -8.75 11.49
CA THR A 158 -7.21 -8.04 10.32
C THR A 158 -6.53 -8.44 9.01
N LEU A 159 -5.22 -8.66 9.02
CA LEU A 159 -4.49 -9.20 7.87
C LEU A 159 -4.84 -10.66 7.62
N HIS A 160 -4.96 -11.47 8.66
CA HIS A 160 -5.33 -12.89 8.57
C HIS A 160 -6.72 -13.04 7.96
N GLN A 161 -7.69 -12.24 8.39
CA GLN A 161 -9.02 -12.24 7.82
C GLN A 161 -9.03 -11.78 6.36
N LEU A 162 -8.22 -10.77 5.97
CA LEU A 162 -8.03 -10.42 4.56
C LEU A 162 -7.52 -11.62 3.76
N VAL A 163 -6.52 -12.34 4.26
CA VAL A 163 -5.96 -13.54 3.63
C VAL A 163 -7.02 -14.64 3.48
N MET A 164 -7.78 -14.92 4.54
CA MET A 164 -8.87 -15.90 4.51
C MET A 164 -9.96 -15.52 3.51
N ASN A 165 -10.31 -14.23 3.41
CA ASN A 165 -11.29 -13.73 2.45
C ASN A 165 -10.82 -13.95 1.00
N LEU A 166 -9.55 -13.67 0.70
CA LEU A 166 -8.97 -13.94 -0.61
C LEU A 166 -8.90 -15.45 -0.91
N MET A 167 -8.65 -16.28 0.10
CA MET A 167 -8.68 -17.74 -0.02
C MET A 167 -10.09 -18.32 -0.21
N GLY A 168 -11.15 -17.50 -0.16
CA GLY A 168 -12.53 -17.94 -0.30
C GLY A 168 -13.05 -18.71 0.92
N LEU A 169 -12.50 -18.44 2.11
CA LEU A 169 -12.90 -19.08 3.37
C LEU A 169 -13.89 -18.23 4.18
N ALA A 170 -14.39 -17.12 3.63
CA ALA A 170 -15.36 -16.25 4.27
C ALA A 170 -16.68 -16.20 3.47
N ASN A 171 -17.80 -16.11 4.19
CA ASN A 171 -19.14 -16.05 3.59
C ASN A 171 -19.34 -14.78 2.75
N ASP A 172 -19.00 -13.61 3.30
CA ASP A 172 -18.92 -12.34 2.55
C ASP A 172 -17.49 -11.78 2.65
N PRO A 173 -16.68 -11.93 1.58
CA PRO A 173 -15.31 -11.44 1.53
C PRO A 173 -15.14 -9.94 1.78
N LEU A 174 -16.18 -9.11 1.69
CA LEU A 174 -16.05 -7.65 1.86
C LEU A 174 -16.29 -7.17 3.30
N THR A 175 -16.76 -8.03 4.18
CA THR A 175 -17.07 -7.67 5.57
C THR A 175 -15.84 -7.70 6.47
N LEU A 176 -14.77 -8.40 6.05
CA LEU A 176 -13.65 -8.78 6.94
C LEU A 176 -14.15 -9.39 8.25
N ARG A 177 -15.19 -10.22 8.19
CA ARG A 177 -15.70 -10.98 9.34
C ARG A 177 -15.51 -12.46 9.09
N GLY A 178 -15.05 -13.17 10.12
CA GLY A 178 -14.87 -14.61 10.08
C GLY A 178 -14.12 -15.12 11.29
N GLU A 179 -13.60 -16.34 11.16
CA GLU A 179 -12.92 -17.06 12.24
C GLU A 179 -11.71 -16.32 12.80
N ALA A 180 -10.94 -15.63 11.95
CA ALA A 180 -9.73 -14.93 12.38
C ALA A 180 -10.01 -13.57 13.01
N PHE A 181 -11.09 -12.90 12.61
CA PHE A 181 -11.44 -11.56 13.10
C PHE A 181 -12.96 -11.31 13.02
N ASP A 182 -13.53 -10.87 14.14
CA ASP A 182 -14.89 -10.33 14.20
C ASP A 182 -14.88 -9.00 14.98
N PRO A 183 -15.22 -7.86 14.33
CA PRO A 183 -15.31 -6.56 14.99
C PRO A 183 -16.22 -6.57 16.22
N GLY A 184 -17.30 -7.36 16.20
CA GLY A 184 -18.33 -7.35 17.25
C GLY A 184 -17.86 -7.97 18.57
N THR A 185 -17.03 -9.01 18.52
CA THR A 185 -16.52 -9.70 19.73
C THR A 185 -15.27 -9.06 20.32
N THR A 186 -14.57 -8.23 19.53
CA THR A 186 -13.30 -7.64 19.95
C THR A 186 -13.50 -6.46 20.90
N MET A 187 -14.60 -5.71 20.73
CA MET A 187 -14.94 -4.56 21.59
C MET A 187 -15.44 -4.95 22.99
N ASP A 188 -16.18 -6.07 23.12
CA ASP A 188 -16.69 -6.54 24.43
C ASP A 188 -15.57 -6.96 25.41
N ASN A 189 -14.43 -7.42 24.89
CA ASN A 189 -13.29 -7.82 25.72
C ASN A 189 -12.51 -6.60 26.28
N ASP A 190 -12.49 -5.48 25.55
CA ASP A 190 -11.83 -4.25 26.00
C ASP A 190 -12.62 -3.57 27.13
N GLU A 191 -13.96 -3.66 27.14
CA GLU A 191 -14.79 -3.13 28.24
C GLU A 191 -14.57 -3.88 29.56
N GLN A 192 -14.32 -5.20 29.52
CA GLN A 192 -14.02 -5.99 30.71
C GLN A 192 -12.62 -5.68 31.28
N HIS A 193 -11.63 -5.39 30.44
CA HIS A 193 -10.27 -5.03 30.88
C HIS A 193 -10.14 -3.59 31.40
N GLN A 194 -11.03 -2.68 30.97
CA GLN A 194 -11.10 -1.29 31.43
C GLN A 194 -11.52 -1.12 32.91
N GLN A 195 -12.03 -2.17 33.56
CA GLN A 195 -12.47 -2.11 34.95
C GLN A 195 -11.33 -2.29 35.98
N SER A 196 -10.11 -2.60 35.55
CA SER A 196 -8.96 -2.75 36.45
C SER A 196 -8.52 -1.39 37.06
N PRO A 197 -8.33 -1.29 38.39
CA PRO A 197 -8.08 0.00 39.06
C PRO A 197 -6.76 0.68 38.68
N GLN A 198 -5.77 -0.06 38.16
CA GLN A 198 -4.51 0.50 37.64
C GLN A 198 -4.69 1.31 36.34
N PHE A 199 -5.71 0.98 35.52
CA PHE A 199 -5.95 1.67 34.24
C PHE A 199 -6.64 3.03 34.39
N LYS A 200 -7.44 3.22 35.45
CA LYS A 200 -8.22 4.45 35.69
C LYS A 200 -7.36 5.69 35.98
N GLN A 201 -6.12 5.53 36.43
CA GLN A 201 -5.20 6.67 36.63
C GLN A 201 -4.49 7.10 35.34
N GLN A 202 -4.30 6.21 34.37
CA GLN A 202 -3.68 6.53 33.07
C GLN A 202 -4.69 7.01 32.00
N SER A 203 -5.99 6.78 32.17
CA SER A 203 -7.01 7.08 31.15
C SER A 203 -7.52 8.53 31.13
N ARG A 204 -7.28 9.34 32.18
CA ARG A 204 -7.82 10.71 32.30
C ARG A 204 -7.20 11.78 31.39
N LYS A 205 -6.32 11.42 30.45
CA LYS A 205 -5.72 12.35 29.46
C LYS A 205 -5.64 11.77 28.04
N ARG A 206 -6.63 10.99 27.60
CA ARG A 206 -6.74 10.51 26.20
C ARG A 206 -7.83 11.31 25.45
N ASP A 207 -7.48 12.47 24.91
CA ASP A 207 -8.37 13.26 24.03
C ASP A 207 -8.23 12.89 22.53
N THR A 208 -7.79 11.67 22.22
CA THR A 208 -7.89 11.12 20.86
C THR A 208 -8.49 9.73 20.94
N ASN A 209 -9.64 9.54 20.29
CA ASN A 209 -10.38 8.29 20.23
C ASN A 209 -9.46 7.15 19.73
N PRO A 210 -9.13 6.13 20.53
CA PRO A 210 -8.26 5.01 20.12
C PRO A 210 -8.80 4.25 18.88
N ASP A 211 -10.12 4.32 18.69
CA ASP A 211 -10.92 3.58 17.70
C ASP A 211 -10.64 3.97 16.24
N MET A 212 -10.32 5.25 15.99
CA MET A 212 -10.16 5.79 14.64
C MET A 212 -8.97 5.17 13.87
N SER A 213 -8.01 4.58 14.60
CA SER A 213 -6.82 3.93 14.02
C SER A 213 -7.09 2.52 13.49
N LEU A 214 -8.06 1.79 14.07
CA LEU A 214 -8.46 0.47 13.58
C LEU A 214 -9.41 0.60 12.39
N ASP A 215 -10.36 1.53 12.45
CA ASP A 215 -11.34 1.78 11.38
C ASP A 215 -10.65 2.04 10.04
N ILE A 216 -9.61 2.88 10.05
CA ILE A 216 -8.88 3.18 8.81
C ILE A 216 -8.09 1.97 8.29
N VAL A 217 -7.58 1.09 9.16
CA VAL A 217 -6.90 -0.15 8.74
C VAL A 217 -7.92 -1.11 8.12
N LEU A 218 -9.04 -1.36 8.79
CA LEU A 218 -10.12 -2.20 8.28
C LEU A 218 -10.64 -1.70 6.94
N LEU A 219 -10.88 -0.40 6.84
CA LEU A 219 -11.40 0.21 5.63
C LEU A 219 -10.41 0.10 4.47
N ARG A 220 -9.11 0.26 4.70
CA ARG A 220 -8.08 0.03 3.66
C ARG A 220 -8.07 -1.41 3.16
N ARG A 221 -8.25 -2.39 4.06
CA ARG A 221 -8.35 -3.81 3.71
C ARG A 221 -9.64 -4.12 2.92
N ARG A 222 -10.77 -3.54 3.32
CA ARG A 222 -12.05 -3.64 2.60
C ARG A 222 -11.99 -3.00 1.22
N LEU A 223 -11.30 -1.86 1.08
CA LEU A 223 -11.04 -1.23 -0.22
C LEU A 223 -10.20 -2.13 -1.13
N GLU A 224 -9.17 -2.80 -0.61
CA GLU A 224 -8.37 -3.76 -1.38
C GLU A 224 -9.23 -4.92 -1.88
N LEU A 225 -10.06 -5.52 -1.02
CA LEU A 225 -11.00 -6.58 -1.39
C LEU A 225 -12.05 -6.10 -2.39
N ALA A 226 -12.65 -4.93 -2.16
CA ALA A 226 -13.64 -4.35 -3.06
C ALA A 226 -13.05 -4.06 -4.45
N TYR A 227 -11.79 -3.61 -4.48
CA TYR A 227 -11.07 -3.44 -5.73
C TYR A 227 -10.80 -4.78 -6.41
N LEU A 228 -10.17 -5.73 -5.74
CA LEU A 228 -9.82 -7.02 -6.34
C LEU A 228 -11.06 -7.81 -6.78
N LEU A 229 -12.12 -7.83 -6.00
CA LEU A 229 -13.32 -8.64 -6.28
C LEU A 229 -14.39 -7.91 -7.11
N HIS A 230 -14.04 -6.78 -7.73
CA HIS A 230 -14.95 -5.99 -8.59
C HIS A 230 -16.29 -5.63 -7.92
N SER A 231 -16.24 -5.30 -6.63
CA SER A 231 -17.43 -5.02 -5.84
C SER A 231 -18.12 -3.72 -6.25
N ALA A 232 -19.45 -3.76 -6.31
CA ALA A 232 -20.28 -2.57 -6.46
C ALA A 232 -20.21 -1.61 -5.26
N LYS A 233 -19.80 -2.10 -4.07
CA LYS A 233 -19.67 -1.30 -2.83
C LYS A 233 -18.41 -0.42 -2.79
N LEU A 234 -17.55 -0.48 -3.81
CA LEU A 234 -16.28 0.25 -3.82
C LEU A 234 -16.44 1.76 -3.58
N GLU A 235 -17.47 2.36 -4.17
CA GLU A 235 -17.70 3.80 -4.02
C GLU A 235 -18.13 4.20 -2.61
N GLU A 236 -19.03 3.42 -2.00
CA GLU A 236 -19.49 3.63 -0.63
C GLU A 236 -18.30 3.60 0.34
N LEU A 237 -17.46 2.57 0.23
CA LEU A 237 -16.24 2.45 1.02
C LEU A 237 -15.26 3.61 0.78
N MET A 238 -15.19 4.12 -0.45
CA MET A 238 -14.31 5.23 -0.77
C MET A 238 -14.79 6.54 -0.15
N LEU A 239 -16.11 6.77 -0.10
CA LEU A 239 -16.72 7.92 0.58
C LEU A 239 -16.47 7.87 2.09
N GLU A 240 -16.63 6.69 2.70
CA GLU A 240 -16.30 6.45 4.11
C GLU A 240 -14.82 6.79 4.38
N PHE A 241 -13.92 6.38 3.48
CA PHE A 241 -12.48 6.61 3.61
C PHE A 241 -12.09 8.08 3.49
N GLU A 242 -12.73 8.82 2.59
CA GLU A 242 -12.56 10.27 2.49
C GLU A 242 -13.05 10.98 3.76
N SER A 243 -14.20 10.56 4.30
CA SER A 243 -14.77 11.13 5.54
C SER A 243 -13.82 10.98 6.74
N ILE A 244 -13.25 9.80 6.96
CA ILE A 244 -12.30 9.56 8.07
C ILE A 244 -11.04 10.43 7.91
N LYS A 245 -10.56 10.59 6.67
CA LYS A 245 -9.39 11.45 6.40
C LYS A 245 -9.66 12.92 6.68
N ASP A 246 -10.84 13.41 6.31
CA ASP A 246 -11.22 14.81 6.49
C ASP A 246 -11.43 15.17 7.98
N GLN A 247 -11.78 14.19 8.82
CA GLN A 247 -11.87 14.34 10.28
C GLN A 247 -10.51 14.40 10.99
N GLY A 248 -9.41 14.48 10.24
CA GLY A 248 -8.07 14.62 10.81
C GLY A 248 -7.44 13.31 11.26
N GLY A 249 -7.95 12.16 10.80
CA GLY A 249 -7.31 10.86 11.01
C GLY A 249 -5.83 10.93 10.61
N SER A 250 -4.93 10.84 11.59
CA SER A 250 -3.50 11.01 11.33
C SER A 250 -2.98 9.79 10.57
N ASP A 251 -2.45 10.03 9.37
CA ASP A 251 -1.68 9.06 8.59
C ASP A 251 -0.30 8.89 9.24
N ASP A 252 -0.27 8.29 10.44
CA ASP A 252 0.92 8.05 11.23
C ASP A 252 1.87 7.01 10.59
N SER A 253 1.46 6.42 9.47
CA SER A 253 2.18 5.36 8.76
C SER A 253 3.06 5.85 7.61
N LYS A 254 3.25 7.16 7.37
CA LYS A 254 3.93 7.67 6.16
C LYS A 254 5.32 7.06 5.87
N SER A 255 6.04 6.64 6.91
CA SER A 255 7.31 5.92 6.78
C SER A 255 7.20 4.42 7.00
N HIS A 256 6.07 3.90 7.45
CA HIS A 256 5.90 2.47 7.70
C HIS A 256 5.77 1.70 6.38
N VAL A 257 6.25 0.46 6.36
CA VAL A 257 6.33 -0.38 5.18
C VAL A 257 4.99 -0.66 4.48
N SER A 258 3.88 -0.61 5.23
CA SER A 258 2.52 -0.78 4.67
C SER A 258 2.10 0.37 3.76
N HIS A 259 2.65 1.56 3.95
CA HIS A 259 2.16 2.79 3.34
C HIS A 259 2.21 2.76 1.81
N VAL A 260 3.28 2.20 1.24
CA VAL A 260 3.45 2.10 -0.21
C VAL A 260 2.30 1.30 -0.83
N ARG A 261 1.95 0.15 -0.23
CA ARG A 261 0.82 -0.68 -0.66
C ARG A 261 -0.50 0.05 -0.54
N GLU A 262 -0.70 0.77 0.56
CA GLU A 262 -1.93 1.51 0.78
C GLU A 262 -2.13 2.65 -0.23
N VAL A 263 -1.06 3.36 -0.59
CA VAL A 263 -1.07 4.38 -1.66
C VAL A 263 -1.40 3.75 -3.01
N PHE A 264 -0.80 2.59 -3.30
CA PHE A 264 -1.06 1.84 -4.53
C PHE A 264 -2.54 1.45 -4.65
N VAL A 265 -3.09 0.77 -3.65
CA VAL A 265 -4.51 0.35 -3.64
C VAL A 265 -5.44 1.55 -3.72
N SER A 266 -5.19 2.61 -2.93
CA SER A 266 -6.00 3.83 -2.96
C SER A 266 -5.99 4.48 -4.36
N ALA A 267 -4.83 4.52 -5.03
CA ALA A 267 -4.74 5.04 -6.38
C ALA A 267 -5.57 4.21 -7.36
N LEU A 268 -5.48 2.88 -7.30
CA LEU A 268 -6.29 1.97 -8.11
C LEU A 268 -7.80 2.19 -7.90
N CYS A 269 -8.26 2.27 -6.65
CA CYS A 269 -9.66 2.56 -6.30
C CYS A 269 -10.13 3.89 -6.91
N TYR A 270 -9.37 4.96 -6.69
CA TYR A 270 -9.69 6.27 -7.26
C TYR A 270 -9.73 6.25 -8.78
N MET A 271 -8.81 5.55 -9.43
CA MET A 271 -8.76 5.45 -10.89
C MET A 271 -9.95 4.71 -11.48
N ARG A 272 -10.38 3.61 -10.84
CA ARG A 272 -11.57 2.86 -11.27
C ARG A 272 -12.81 3.75 -11.21
N LEU A 273 -13.02 4.47 -10.10
CA LEU A 273 -14.14 5.39 -9.94
C LEU A 273 -14.03 6.60 -10.87
N ALA A 274 -12.82 7.08 -11.16
CA ALA A 274 -12.56 8.21 -12.04
C ALA A 274 -12.96 7.99 -13.52
N ARG A 275 -13.16 6.72 -13.94
CA ARG A 275 -13.65 6.38 -15.29
C ARG A 275 -15.09 6.85 -15.52
N SER A 276 -15.93 6.87 -14.47
CA SER A 276 -17.32 7.34 -14.53
C SER A 276 -17.53 8.68 -13.84
N LYS A 277 -16.74 8.99 -12.80
CA LYS A 277 -16.94 10.17 -11.93
C LYS A 277 -15.71 11.06 -11.87
N GLY A 278 -15.79 12.24 -12.49
CA GLY A 278 -14.66 13.17 -12.62
C GLY A 278 -14.02 13.62 -11.29
N ARG A 279 -14.78 13.62 -10.18
CA ARG A 279 -14.31 14.09 -8.85
C ARG A 279 -13.05 13.36 -8.36
N TYR A 280 -12.93 12.07 -8.68
CA TYR A 280 -11.84 11.21 -8.21
C TYR A 280 -10.51 11.40 -8.98
N LYS A 281 -10.52 12.09 -10.13
CA LYS A 281 -9.35 12.24 -11.00
C LYS A 281 -8.19 12.97 -10.33
N LYS A 282 -8.49 14.02 -9.55
CA LYS A 282 -7.46 14.83 -8.88
C LYS A 282 -6.75 14.01 -7.81
N ALA A 283 -7.50 13.24 -7.02
CA ALA A 283 -6.95 12.36 -5.99
C ALA A 283 -6.09 11.24 -6.60
N ALA A 284 -6.59 10.57 -7.66
CA ALA A 284 -5.81 9.57 -8.41
C ALA A 284 -4.46 10.13 -8.88
N LYS A 285 -4.47 11.27 -9.60
CA LYS A 285 -3.24 11.90 -10.10
C LYS A 285 -2.25 12.26 -8.98
N LYS A 286 -2.74 12.73 -7.83
CA LYS A 286 -1.91 13.07 -6.67
C LYS A 286 -1.20 11.84 -6.11
N LEU A 287 -1.89 10.70 -5.99
CA LEU A 287 -1.29 9.46 -5.49
C LEU A 287 -0.31 8.82 -6.49
N ILE A 288 -0.58 8.89 -7.79
CA ILE A 288 0.37 8.44 -8.82
C ILE A 288 1.65 9.28 -8.77
N ALA A 289 1.53 10.60 -8.65
CA ALA A 289 2.69 11.48 -8.49
C ALA A 289 3.47 11.18 -7.21
N LEU A 290 2.77 10.83 -6.12
CA LEU A 290 3.41 10.40 -4.87
C LEU A 290 4.17 9.08 -5.04
N MET A 291 3.55 8.06 -5.66
CA MET A 291 4.20 6.79 -5.98
C MET A 291 5.44 6.99 -6.87
N SER A 292 5.35 7.88 -7.86
CA SER A 292 6.50 8.25 -8.70
C SER A 292 7.65 8.82 -7.88
N LYS A 293 7.38 9.65 -6.87
CA LYS A 293 8.41 10.17 -5.96
C LYS A 293 9.05 9.05 -5.13
N TYR A 294 8.28 8.05 -4.71
CA TYR A 294 8.81 6.89 -3.98
C TYR A 294 9.77 6.06 -4.84
N CYS A 295 9.37 5.71 -6.07
CA CYS A 295 10.23 4.97 -6.99
C CYS A 295 11.52 5.75 -7.32
N GLN A 296 11.43 7.07 -7.54
CA GLN A 296 12.60 7.94 -7.78
C GLN A 296 13.58 7.97 -6.61
N ARG A 297 13.08 7.78 -5.37
CA ARG A 297 13.91 7.68 -4.17
C ARG A 297 14.52 6.30 -3.98
N GLY A 298 14.36 5.37 -4.92
CA GLY A 298 15.01 4.06 -4.92
C GLY A 298 14.20 2.93 -4.29
N ALA A 299 12.89 3.12 -4.09
CA ALA A 299 12.02 2.06 -3.58
C ALA A 299 11.89 0.92 -4.60
N VAL A 300 12.73 -0.11 -4.43
CA VAL A 300 12.90 -1.20 -5.41
C VAL A 300 11.61 -2.01 -5.55
N SER A 301 10.95 -2.31 -4.43
CA SER A 301 9.78 -3.19 -4.33
C SER A 301 8.47 -2.60 -4.85
N CYS A 302 8.44 -1.37 -5.36
CA CYS A 302 7.19 -0.74 -5.84
C CYS A 302 7.26 -0.24 -7.29
N ASN A 303 8.34 -0.52 -8.01
CA ASN A 303 8.48 -0.12 -9.41
C ASN A 303 7.38 -0.70 -10.30
N HIS A 304 7.01 -1.98 -10.12
CA HIS A 304 5.93 -2.61 -10.85
C HIS A 304 4.57 -1.97 -10.52
N MET A 305 4.33 -1.60 -9.26
CA MET A 305 3.11 -0.90 -8.85
C MET A 305 2.96 0.43 -9.58
N LEU A 306 4.04 1.22 -9.71
CA LEU A 306 4.01 2.47 -10.48
C LEU A 306 3.71 2.21 -11.96
N LEU A 307 4.30 1.18 -12.56
CA LEU A 307 4.04 0.81 -13.96
C LEU A 307 2.57 0.43 -14.19
N ILE A 308 1.96 -0.32 -13.26
CA ILE A 308 0.52 -0.63 -13.28
C ILE A 308 -0.29 0.67 -13.24
N LEU A 309 0.02 1.57 -12.31
CA LEU A 309 -0.70 2.83 -12.17
C LEU A 309 -0.56 3.73 -13.41
N GLN A 310 0.63 3.79 -14.02
CA GLN A 310 0.86 4.57 -15.23
C GLN A 310 0.07 4.00 -16.43
N ALA A 311 0.04 2.67 -16.58
CA ALA A 311 -0.73 2.02 -17.63
C ALA A 311 -2.23 2.33 -17.51
N GLU A 312 -2.76 2.27 -16.30
CA GLU A 312 -4.16 2.54 -16.01
C GLU A 312 -4.52 4.03 -16.14
N GLN A 313 -3.57 4.94 -15.90
CA GLN A 313 -3.79 6.39 -15.95
C GLN A 313 -4.16 6.85 -17.35
N GLU A 314 -3.51 6.27 -18.37
CA GLU A 314 -3.82 6.57 -19.76
C GLU A 314 -5.27 6.16 -20.12
N SER A 315 -5.78 5.06 -19.55
CA SER A 315 -7.19 4.65 -19.73
C SER A 315 -8.17 5.64 -19.09
N MET A 316 -7.84 6.18 -17.91
CA MET A 316 -8.66 7.18 -17.23
C MET A 316 -8.73 8.50 -18.02
N LEU A 317 -7.63 8.91 -18.67
CA LEU A 317 -7.57 10.12 -19.48
C LEU A 317 -8.28 9.97 -20.84
N ALA A 318 -8.26 8.78 -21.44
CA ALA A 318 -8.99 8.51 -22.68
C ALA A 318 -10.53 8.61 -22.49
N ALA A 319 -11.04 8.16 -21.34
CA ALA A 319 -12.47 8.21 -21.02
C ALA A 319 -13.05 9.64 -20.87
N SER A 320 -12.21 10.67 -20.70
CA SER A 320 -12.67 12.07 -20.67
C SER A 320 -12.97 12.69 -22.03
N ASN A 321 -12.50 12.09 -23.13
CA ASN A 321 -12.78 12.58 -24.47
C ASN A 321 -14.02 11.88 -25.05
N LYS A 322 -15.20 12.13 -24.47
CA LYS A 322 -16.46 11.92 -25.21
C LYS A 322 -16.70 13.14 -26.10
N PRO A 323 -17.15 12.97 -27.36
CA PRO A 323 -17.45 14.09 -28.25
C PRO A 323 -18.58 14.92 -27.62
N GLY A 324 -18.37 16.24 -27.57
CA GLY A 324 -19.40 17.18 -27.14
C GLY A 324 -20.67 16.96 -27.96
N LYS A 325 -21.82 17.12 -27.31
CA LYS A 325 -23.13 17.19 -27.95
C LYS A 325 -23.03 18.02 -29.23
N ASN A 326 -23.34 17.41 -30.38
CA ASN A 326 -23.61 18.13 -31.61
C ASN A 326 -24.76 19.10 -31.32
N ASN A 327 -24.46 20.38 -31.16
CA ASN A 327 -25.46 21.42 -31.36
C ASN A 327 -25.79 21.39 -32.86
N HIS A 328 -26.93 20.80 -33.20
CA HIS A 328 -27.67 21.17 -34.39
C HIS A 328 -28.04 22.65 -34.27
N ASN A 329 -27.23 23.52 -34.87
CA ASN A 329 -27.73 24.82 -35.30
C ASN A 329 -27.98 24.74 -36.80
N HIS A 330 -29.26 24.60 -37.14
CA HIS A 330 -29.80 25.16 -38.36
C HIS A 330 -29.51 26.65 -38.40
N SER A 331 -28.88 27.13 -39.47
CA SER A 331 -29.22 28.43 -40.03
C SER A 331 -28.97 28.41 -41.53
N ASN A 332 -30.03 28.75 -42.24
CA ASN A 332 -30.14 28.86 -43.68
C ASN A 332 -29.15 29.88 -44.27
N VAL A 333 -28.81 29.54 -45.50
CA VAL A 333 -28.27 30.31 -46.63
C VAL A 333 -28.80 31.75 -46.71
N ASP A 334 -27.92 32.74 -46.91
CA ASP A 334 -27.87 33.59 -48.11
C ASP A 334 -26.78 34.70 -48.06
N GLY A 335 -26.10 34.88 -49.19
CA GLY A 335 -25.74 36.19 -49.72
C GLY A 335 -24.40 36.86 -49.34
N ASN A 336 -23.48 36.85 -50.33
CA ASN A 336 -22.82 38.05 -50.92
C ASN A 336 -21.28 38.26 -50.75
N THR A 337 -20.59 38.02 -51.87
CA THR A 337 -19.50 38.76 -52.55
C THR A 337 -18.17 39.18 -51.88
N ASN A 338 -17.09 38.77 -52.59
CA ASN A 338 -15.84 39.48 -52.94
C ASN A 338 -15.02 40.18 -51.84
N ASN A 339 -13.73 39.82 -51.67
CA ASN A 339 -12.67 40.27 -52.58
C ASN A 339 -11.29 39.68 -52.23
N ASN A 340 -10.46 39.58 -53.27
CA ASN A 340 -9.12 39.02 -53.35
C ASN A 340 -8.06 39.78 -52.52
N LYS A 341 -7.09 39.06 -51.90
CA LYS A 341 -5.65 39.42 -51.93
C LYS A 341 -4.74 38.31 -51.33
N SER A 342 -4.11 37.63 -52.27
CA SER A 342 -2.87 36.86 -52.29
C SER A 342 -1.83 37.12 -51.18
N ILE A 343 -1.45 36.09 -50.41
CA ILE A 343 -0.05 35.85 -49.97
C ILE A 343 0.25 34.35 -50.02
N ARG A 344 1.28 33.99 -50.79
CA ARG A 344 1.87 32.65 -50.95
C ARG A 344 2.34 32.07 -49.62
N ARG A 345 1.95 30.82 -49.29
CA ARG A 345 2.75 29.91 -48.44
C ARG A 345 2.66 28.47 -48.95
N ILE A 346 3.84 27.87 -49.08
CA ILE A 346 4.16 26.51 -49.50
C ILE A 346 3.47 25.49 -48.56
N PRO A 347 2.84 24.41 -49.06
CA PRO A 347 2.35 23.35 -48.17
C PRO A 347 3.52 22.43 -47.77
N SER A 348 4.10 22.68 -46.60
CA SER A 348 4.91 21.68 -45.89
C SER A 348 4.00 20.58 -45.34
N GLY A 349 4.41 19.33 -45.54
CA GLY A 349 3.62 18.13 -45.36
C GLY A 349 2.87 17.96 -44.03
N VAL A 350 1.68 17.37 -44.17
CA VAL A 350 0.96 16.47 -43.26
C VAL A 350 1.57 16.37 -41.85
N ARG A 351 1.10 17.24 -40.95
CA ARG A 351 1.19 16.98 -39.51
C ARG A 351 0.05 16.02 -39.17
N SER A 352 0.32 14.72 -39.32
CA SER A 352 -0.55 13.66 -38.79
C SER A 352 -0.67 13.87 -37.28
N SER A 353 -1.88 14.09 -36.79
CA SER A 353 -2.21 13.97 -35.37
C SER A 353 -1.74 12.60 -34.86
N PRO A 354 -1.19 12.47 -33.63
CA PRO A 354 -0.75 11.17 -33.12
C PRO A 354 -1.95 10.22 -33.09
N SER A 355 -1.87 9.18 -33.91
CA SER A 355 -2.94 8.19 -34.09
C SER A 355 -3.23 7.45 -32.80
N SER A 356 -4.49 7.13 -32.54
CA SER A 356 -4.97 6.30 -31.42
C SER A 356 -4.28 4.93 -31.33
N ALA A 357 -3.71 4.44 -32.44
CA ALA A 357 -2.88 3.24 -32.50
C ALA A 357 -1.54 3.37 -31.76
N SER A 358 -0.94 4.57 -31.75
CA SER A 358 0.35 4.83 -31.07
C SER A 358 0.22 4.81 -29.54
N SER A 359 -0.87 5.38 -29.00
CA SER A 359 -1.16 5.35 -27.56
C SER A 359 -1.63 3.97 -27.09
N SER A 360 -2.40 3.26 -27.92
CA SER A 360 -2.78 1.86 -27.69
C SER A 360 -1.55 0.94 -27.54
N SER A 361 -0.58 1.09 -28.44
CA SER A 361 0.68 0.35 -28.42
C SER A 361 1.56 0.74 -27.24
N SER A 362 1.52 2.01 -26.81
CA SER A 362 2.24 2.49 -25.63
C SER A 362 1.70 1.88 -24.32
N ARG A 363 0.37 1.81 -24.17
CA ARG A 363 -0.27 1.23 -22.97
C ARG A 363 0.03 -0.24 -22.78
N ARG A 364 -0.07 -1.03 -23.86
CA ARG A 364 0.24 -2.46 -23.80
C ARG A 364 1.68 -2.70 -23.33
N ARG A 365 2.63 -1.92 -23.87
CA ARG A 365 4.03 -1.96 -23.42
C ARG A 365 4.20 -1.63 -21.93
N LEU A 366 3.40 -0.71 -21.37
CA LEU A 366 3.45 -0.43 -19.93
C LEU A 366 2.93 -1.60 -19.10
N HIS A 367 1.84 -2.25 -19.51
CA HIS A 367 1.36 -3.48 -18.86
C HIS A 367 2.40 -4.60 -18.94
N ASP A 368 2.98 -4.85 -20.12
CA ASP A 368 3.98 -5.90 -20.29
C ASP A 368 5.23 -5.64 -19.42
N ARG A 369 5.66 -4.38 -19.31
CA ARG A 369 6.75 -3.98 -18.39
C ARG A 369 6.36 -4.19 -16.93
N ALA A 370 5.12 -3.87 -16.55
CA ALA A 370 4.63 -4.09 -15.19
C ALA A 370 4.60 -5.59 -14.85
N ILE A 371 4.10 -6.43 -15.76
CA ILE A 371 4.07 -7.89 -15.62
C ILE A 371 5.49 -8.43 -15.47
N ALA A 372 6.41 -8.05 -16.36
CA ALA A 372 7.80 -8.50 -16.31
C ALA A 372 8.50 -8.07 -15.01
N ALA A 373 8.27 -6.84 -14.55
CA ALA A 373 8.84 -6.34 -13.30
C ALA A 373 8.29 -7.09 -12.07
N ALA A 374 6.98 -7.32 -12.01
CA ALA A 374 6.36 -8.08 -10.92
C ALA A 374 6.83 -9.55 -10.91
N ALA A 375 6.90 -10.18 -12.09
CA ALA A 375 7.33 -11.57 -12.25
C ALA A 375 8.79 -11.78 -11.83
N LYS A 376 9.69 -10.88 -12.27
CA LYS A 376 11.13 -10.94 -11.95
C LYS A 376 11.38 -10.98 -10.45
N GLU A 377 10.63 -10.20 -9.69
CA GLU A 377 10.79 -10.07 -8.25
C GLU A 377 9.84 -11.01 -7.46
N GLY A 378 8.97 -11.76 -8.17
CA GLY A 378 8.06 -12.77 -7.62
C GLY A 378 6.86 -12.22 -6.85
N PHE A 379 6.34 -11.06 -7.24
CA PHE A 379 5.12 -10.45 -6.67
C PHE A 379 3.87 -11.08 -7.28
N LEU A 380 3.54 -12.32 -6.91
CA LEU A 380 2.47 -13.12 -7.54
C LEU A 380 1.14 -12.39 -7.68
N GLY A 381 0.63 -11.77 -6.61
CA GLY A 381 -0.64 -11.06 -6.63
C GLY A 381 -0.66 -9.83 -7.55
N ASP A 382 0.48 -9.13 -7.65
CA ASP A 382 0.59 -7.95 -8.51
C ASP A 382 0.86 -8.31 -9.96
N GLU A 383 1.58 -9.40 -10.23
CA GLU A 383 1.70 -9.98 -11.57
C GLU A 383 0.32 -10.42 -12.08
N ALA A 384 -0.46 -11.09 -11.23
CA ALA A 384 -1.82 -11.52 -11.56
C ALA A 384 -2.72 -10.31 -11.90
N LEU A 385 -2.68 -9.27 -11.05
CA LEU A 385 -3.42 -8.04 -11.27
C LEU A 385 -2.99 -7.31 -12.56
N ALA A 386 -1.69 -7.23 -12.83
CA ALA A 386 -1.18 -6.59 -14.04
C ALA A 386 -1.62 -7.33 -15.31
N ASN A 387 -1.64 -8.67 -15.29
CA ASN A 387 -2.19 -9.49 -16.37
C ASN A 387 -3.70 -9.26 -16.52
N GLU A 388 -4.48 -9.27 -15.44
CA GLU A 388 -5.91 -9.02 -15.51
C GLU A 388 -6.23 -7.66 -16.16
N LEU A 389 -5.55 -6.60 -15.73
CA LEU A 389 -5.75 -5.25 -16.30
C LEU A 389 -5.33 -5.18 -17.78
N ALA A 390 -4.29 -5.93 -18.18
CA ALA A 390 -3.90 -6.06 -19.59
C ALA A 390 -4.97 -6.82 -20.42
N GLY A 391 -5.61 -7.83 -19.82
CA GLY A 391 -6.75 -8.54 -20.39
C GLY A 391 -7.94 -7.60 -20.63
N ASP A 392 -8.30 -6.83 -19.60
CA ASP A 392 -9.34 -5.79 -19.66
C ASP A 392 -9.08 -4.78 -20.79
N LEU A 393 -7.84 -4.32 -20.89
CA LEU A 393 -7.43 -3.39 -21.95
C LEU A 393 -7.58 -4.03 -23.34
N SER A 394 -7.17 -5.29 -23.48
CA SER A 394 -7.24 -6.03 -24.74
C SER A 394 -8.70 -6.24 -25.19
N LEU A 395 -9.61 -6.55 -24.27
CA LEU A 395 -11.06 -6.61 -24.57
C LEU A 395 -11.60 -5.26 -25.06
N ARG A 396 -11.23 -4.15 -24.39
CA ARG A 396 -11.63 -2.79 -24.83
C ARG A 396 -11.06 -2.40 -26.19
N GLN A 397 -9.98 -3.03 -26.62
CA GLN A 397 -9.35 -2.85 -27.93
C GLN A 397 -9.88 -3.81 -29.00
N ASN A 398 -10.88 -4.63 -28.67
CA ASN A 398 -11.41 -5.69 -29.55
C ASN A 398 -10.33 -6.70 -30.00
N ASP A 399 -9.43 -7.06 -29.08
CA ASP A 399 -8.35 -8.03 -29.30
C ASP A 399 -8.54 -9.25 -28.36
N PRO A 400 -9.51 -10.14 -28.66
CA PRO A 400 -9.87 -11.25 -27.78
C PRO A 400 -8.76 -12.30 -27.65
N GLY A 401 -7.89 -12.43 -28.66
CA GLY A 401 -6.76 -13.37 -28.63
C GLY A 401 -5.77 -13.02 -27.52
N ASN A 402 -5.35 -11.76 -27.42
CA ASN A 402 -4.48 -11.32 -26.33
C ASN A 402 -5.23 -11.24 -25.00
N ALA A 403 -6.51 -10.83 -24.99
CA ALA A 403 -7.31 -10.84 -23.77
C ALA A 403 -7.32 -12.24 -23.11
N LYS A 404 -7.61 -13.28 -23.89
CA LYS A 404 -7.59 -14.68 -23.40
C LYS A 404 -6.23 -15.07 -22.82
N ARG A 405 -5.13 -14.71 -23.50
CA ARG A 405 -3.76 -15.02 -23.02
C ARG A 405 -3.48 -14.38 -21.66
N TYR A 406 -3.80 -13.10 -21.50
CA TYR A 406 -3.60 -12.39 -20.25
C TYR A 406 -4.49 -12.93 -19.12
N TYR A 407 -5.78 -13.19 -19.38
CA TYR A 407 -6.65 -13.77 -18.34
C TYR A 407 -6.24 -15.17 -17.92
N LEU A 408 -5.79 -16.03 -18.85
CA LEU A 408 -5.27 -17.36 -18.49
C LEU A 408 -4.04 -17.27 -17.58
N ARG A 409 -3.15 -16.29 -17.83
CA ARG A 409 -2.00 -16.05 -16.96
C ARG A 409 -2.44 -15.51 -15.59
N ALA A 410 -3.34 -14.53 -15.55
CA ALA A 410 -3.90 -14.00 -14.31
C ALA A 410 -4.57 -15.09 -13.47
N PHE A 411 -5.38 -15.96 -14.10
CA PHE A 411 -6.03 -17.10 -13.48
C PHE A 411 -5.01 -18.04 -12.82
N GLY A 412 -3.99 -18.47 -13.57
CA GLY A 412 -2.96 -19.37 -13.06
C GLY A 412 -2.20 -18.77 -11.87
N LEU A 413 -1.86 -17.49 -11.94
CA LEU A 413 -1.16 -16.78 -10.86
C LEU A 413 -2.04 -16.60 -9.62
N TYR A 414 -3.32 -16.24 -9.76
CA TYR A 414 -4.23 -16.16 -8.62
C TYR A 414 -4.46 -17.52 -7.97
N GLN A 415 -4.52 -18.59 -8.77
CA GLN A 415 -4.61 -19.96 -8.26
C GLN A 415 -3.32 -20.36 -7.51
N GLU A 416 -2.14 -20.06 -8.07
CA GLU A 416 -0.85 -20.33 -7.43
C GLU A 416 -0.67 -19.55 -6.13
N TRP A 417 -1.08 -18.27 -6.12
CA TRP A 417 -1.06 -17.44 -4.92
C TRP A 417 -2.05 -17.93 -3.86
N GLY A 418 -3.11 -18.64 -4.27
CA GLY A 418 -4.15 -19.19 -3.39
C GLY A 418 -5.37 -18.28 -3.22
N ALA A 419 -5.52 -17.25 -4.06
CA ALA A 419 -6.61 -16.29 -4.02
C ALA A 419 -7.90 -16.84 -4.69
N LYS A 420 -8.46 -17.92 -4.13
CA LYS A 420 -9.62 -18.64 -4.71
C LYS A 420 -10.85 -17.75 -4.94
N ALA A 421 -11.14 -16.81 -4.03
CA ALA A 421 -12.26 -15.89 -4.21
C ALA A 421 -12.09 -15.03 -5.47
N LYS A 422 -10.84 -14.61 -5.76
CA LYS A 422 -10.52 -13.87 -6.97
C LYS A 422 -10.59 -14.73 -8.23
N VAL A 423 -10.15 -15.99 -8.14
CA VAL A 423 -10.30 -16.98 -9.22
C VAL A 423 -11.78 -17.15 -9.59
N GLN A 424 -12.66 -17.36 -8.60
CA GLN A 424 -14.11 -17.50 -8.81
C GLN A 424 -14.70 -16.24 -9.45
N GLN A 425 -14.29 -15.06 -9.00
CA GLN A 425 -14.75 -13.79 -9.57
C GLN A 425 -14.32 -13.62 -11.03
N LEU A 426 -13.10 -14.04 -11.40
CA LEU A 426 -12.64 -14.01 -12.79
C LEU A 426 -13.43 -14.99 -13.68
N ILE A 427 -13.68 -16.21 -13.22
CA ILE A 427 -14.52 -17.19 -13.93
C ILE A 427 -15.93 -16.63 -14.14
N ALA A 428 -16.54 -16.02 -13.12
CA ALA A 428 -17.87 -15.44 -13.26
C ALA A 428 -17.93 -14.27 -14.26
N SER A 429 -16.80 -13.58 -14.49
CA SER A 429 -16.73 -12.40 -15.36
C SER A 429 -16.32 -12.72 -16.80
N HIS A 430 -15.53 -13.77 -17.00
CA HIS A 430 -14.86 -14.08 -18.28
C HIS A 430 -14.78 -15.57 -18.63
N GLY A 431 -15.32 -16.44 -17.77
CA GLY A 431 -15.26 -17.89 -17.90
C GLY A 431 -16.22 -18.50 -18.91
#